data_AF-A0A8K1LV37-F1
#
_entry.id   AF-A0A8K1LV37-F1
#
_cell.length_a   1.000
_cell.length_b   1.000
_cell.length_c   1.000
_cell.angle_alpha   90.00
_cell.angle_beta   90.00
_cell.angle_gamma   90.00
#
_symmetry.space_group_name_H-M   'P 1'
#
loop_
_entity.id
_entity.type
_entity.pdbx_description
1 polymer ?
#
loop_
_entity_poly.entity_id
_entity_poly.type
_entity_poly.pdbx_seq_one_letter_code
_entity_poly.pdbx_strand_id
1 'polypeptide(L)' 'MSSLPEDIQQLMAQLQSIEKELFDLRFKKATRQPFKSHKIKQLRRQVAQIKTRLGAAVKPAPSDAKK' A
#
# COMPACT_ATOMS: atom_id res chain seq x y z
N MET A 1 -13.87 16.39 18.65
CA MET A 1 -12.95 16.35 17.50
C MET A 1 -12.76 14.88 17.14
N SER A 2 -13.28 14.48 15.99
CA SER A 2 -13.33 13.09 15.54
C SER A 2 -11.93 12.53 15.32
N SER A 3 -11.46 11.70 16.24
CA SER A 3 -10.28 10.86 16.01
C SER A 3 -10.64 9.87 14.90
N LEU A 4 -9.96 10.00 13.75
CA LEU A 4 -9.85 8.89 12.81
C LEU A 4 -9.29 7.69 13.60
N PRO A 5 -9.85 6.48 13.44
CA PRO A 5 -9.37 5.31 14.17
C PRO A 5 -7.86 5.16 13.94
N GLU A 6 -7.13 5.00 15.05
CA GLU A 6 -5.65 4.90 15.10
C GLU A 6 -5.12 3.97 13.99
N ASP A 7 -5.84 2.88 13.74
CA ASP A 7 -5.55 1.87 12.73
C ASP A 7 -5.42 2.44 11.31
N ILE A 8 -6.30 3.37 10.90
CA ILE A 8 -6.25 3.98 9.56
C ILE A 8 -4.99 4.85 9.44
N GLN A 9 -4.66 5.62 10.48
CA GLN A 9 -3.48 6.47 10.49
C GLN A 9 -2.20 5.63 10.39
N GLN A 10 -2.13 4.52 11.11
CA GLN A 10 -1.01 3.57 11.03
C GLN A 10 -0.90 2.94 9.64
N LEU A 11 -2.01 2.52 9.02
CA LEU A 11 -2.02 1.98 7.66
C LEU A 11 -1.55 3.02 6.63
N MET A 12 -1.95 4.29 6.78
CA MET A 12 -1.48 5.37 5.92
C MET A 12 0.01 5.66 6.10
N ALA A 13 0.51 5.68 7.34
CA ALA A 13 1.93 5.85 7.62
C ALA A 13 2.77 4.71 7.03
N GLN A 14 2.30 3.46 7.15
CA GLN A 14 2.93 2.30 6.51
C GLN A 14 2.91 2.39 4.99
N LEU A 15 1.83 2.87 4.39
CA LEU A 15 1.74 3.06 2.95
C LEU A 15 2.80 4.07 2.47
N GLN A 16 2.94 5.20 3.17
CA GLN A 16 3.95 6.21 2.84
C GLN A 16 5.38 5.69 2.97
N SER A 17 5.68 4.91 4.02
CA SER A 17 7.03 4.33 4.19
C SER A 17 7.36 3.32 3.09
N ILE A 18 6.41 2.48 2.70
CA ILE A 18 6.58 1.50 1.61
C ILE A 18 6.76 2.19 0.26
N GLU A 19 6.02 3.27 0.00
CA GLU A 19 6.17 4.04 -1.25
C GLU A 19 7.55 4.69 -1.36
N LYS A 20 8.11 5.20 -0.24
CA LYS A 20 9.50 5.69 -0.18
C LYS A 20 10.51 4.58 -0.47
N GLU A 21 10.39 3.41 0.15
CA GLU A 21 11.31 2.29 -0.13
C GLU A 21 11.19 1.84 -1.60
N LEU A 22 9.99 1.84 -2.17
CA LEU A 22 9.79 1.51 -3.58
C LEU A 22 10.43 2.54 -4.52
N PHE A 23 10.36 3.83 -4.17
CA PHE A 23 11.05 4.90 -4.89
C PHE A 23 12.57 4.69 -4.86
N ASP A 24 13.14 4.43 -3.69
CA ASP A 24 14.58 4.19 -3.54
C ASP A 24 15.04 2.96 -4.33
N LEU A 25 14.27 1.87 -4.33
CA LEU A 25 14.60 0.67 -5.10
C LEU A 25 14.52 0.92 -6.61
N ARG A 26 13.56 1.74 -7.07
CA ARG A 26 13.48 2.15 -8.49
C ARG A 26 14.64 3.05 -8.87
N PHE A 27 15.04 3.95 -7.98
CA PHE A 27 16.20 4.81 -8.17
C PHE A 27 17.49 3.99 -8.28
N LYS A 28 17.73 3.07 -7.33
CA LYS A 28 18.86 2.12 -7.36
C LYS A 28 18.89 1.28 -8.64
N LYS A 29 17.71 0.85 -9.11
CA LYS A 29 17.59 0.14 -10.39
C LYS A 29 18.00 1.01 -11.57
N ALA A 30 17.55 2.27 -11.60
CA ALA A 30 17.89 3.22 -12.66
C ALA A 30 19.38 3.56 -12.67
N THR A 31 20.00 3.72 -11.50
CA THR A 31 21.44 3.98 -11.35
C THR A 31 22.31 2.74 -11.53
N ARG A 32 21.73 1.57 -11.84
CA ARG A 32 22.42 0.27 -11.98
C ARG A 32 23.21 -0.15 -10.73
N GLN A 33 22.80 0.31 -9.55
CA GLN A 33 23.36 -0.13 -8.28
C GLN A 33 22.85 -1.53 -7.93
N PRO A 34 23.59 -2.32 -7.13
CA PRO A 34 23.11 -3.61 -6.65
C PRO A 34 21.90 -3.41 -5.70
N PHE A 35 20.79 -4.10 -5.99
CA PHE A 35 19.60 -4.10 -5.13
C PHE A 35 18.90 -5.47 -5.17
N LYS A 36 18.08 -5.74 -4.15
CA LYS A 36 17.29 -6.97 -4.07
C LYS A 36 16.04 -6.86 -4.93
N SER A 37 16.01 -7.52 -6.08
CA SER A 37 14.90 -7.44 -7.05
C SER A 37 13.55 -7.94 -6.50
N HIS A 38 13.55 -8.98 -5.67
CA HIS A 38 12.35 -9.53 -5.05
C HIS A 38 11.62 -8.53 -4.13
N LYS A 39 12.35 -7.59 -3.53
CA LYS A 39 11.76 -6.56 -2.65
C LYS A 39 10.75 -5.69 -3.39
N ILE A 40 11.01 -5.35 -4.66
CA ILE A 40 10.06 -4.56 -5.46
C ILE A 40 8.71 -5.28 -5.57
N LYS A 41 8.74 -6.60 -5.82
CA LYS A 41 7.50 -7.42 -5.92
C LYS A 41 6.79 -7.52 -4.58
N GLN A 42 7.53 -7.69 -3.49
CA GLN A 42 6.99 -7.78 -2.12
C GLN A 42 6.33 -6.47 -1.69
N LEU A 43 7.02 -5.34 -1.83
CA LEU A 43 6.52 -4.01 -1.45
C LEU A 43 5.27 -3.65 -2.26
N ARG A 44 5.25 -3.93 -3.57
CA ARG A 44 4.05 -3.74 -4.41
C ARG A 44 2.84 -4.53 -3.89
N ARG A 45 3.05 -5.78 -3.43
CA ARG A 45 1.99 -6.60 -2.84
C ARG A 45 1.50 -6.01 -1.52
N GLN A 46 2.39 -5.52 -0.67
CA GLN A 46 2.03 -4.89 0.60
C GLN A 46 1.22 -3.61 0.39
N VAL A 47 1.61 -2.74 -0.57
CA VAL A 47 0.81 -1.56 -0.94
C VAL A 47 -0.59 -1.97 -1.37
N ALA A 48 -0.73 -3.00 -2.22
CA ALA A 48 -2.03 -3.48 -2.65
C ALA A 48 -2.89 -3.96 -1.48
N GLN A 49 -2.32 -4.75 -0.55
CA GLN A 49 -3.01 -5.23 0.64
C GLN A 49 -3.50 -4.09 1.55
N ILE A 50 -2.65 -3.09 1.78
CA ILE A 50 -3.02 -1.91 2.58
C ILE A 50 -4.15 -1.14 1.90
N LYS A 51 -4.03 -0.89 0.58
CA LYS A 51 -5.09 -0.23 -0.19
C LYS A 51 -6.40 -1.01 -0.18
N THR A 52 -6.37 -2.34 -0.23
CA THR A 52 -7.56 -3.19 -0.09
C THR A 52 -8.19 -3.05 1.29
N ARG A 53 -7.40 -3.05 2.37
CA ARG A 53 -7.92 -2.85 3.74
C ARG A 53 -8.57 -1.47 3.92
N LEU A 54 -7.93 -0.43 3.40
CA LEU A 54 -8.47 0.94 3.39
C LEU A 54 -9.73 1.05 2.52
N GLY A 55 -9.73 0.42 1.34
CA GLY A 55 -10.88 0.42 0.44
C GLY A 55 -12.07 -0.40 0.95
N ALA A 56 -11.84 -1.51 1.65
CA ALA A 56 -12.88 -2.30 2.30
C ALA A 56 -13.61 -1.52 3.40
N ALA A 57 -12.94 -0.58 4.06
CA ALA A 57 -13.58 0.32 5.01
C ALA A 57 -14.50 1.37 4.34
N VAL A 58 -14.27 1.70 3.05
CA VAL A 58 -15.01 2.73 2.30
C VAL A 58 -16.11 2.13 1.42
N LYS A 59 -15.98 0.87 1.00
CA LYS A 59 -16.92 0.23 0.07
C LYS A 59 -17.84 -0.73 0.86
N PRO A 60 -19.09 -0.37 1.16
CA PRO A 60 -20.09 -1.37 1.52
C PRO A 60 -20.26 -2.33 0.33
N ALA A 61 -20.62 -3.58 0.63
CA ALA A 61 -20.76 -4.70 -0.30
C ALA A 61 -21.41 -4.31 -1.65
N PRO A 62 -21.06 -4.97 -2.77
CA PRO A 62 -21.84 -4.80 -3.99
C PRO A 62 -23.29 -5.17 -3.69
N SER A 63 -24.15 -4.15 -3.73
CA SER A 63 -25.60 -4.27 -3.71
C SER A 63 -26.05 -5.32 -4.72
N ASP A 64 -26.99 -6.15 -4.30
CA ASP A 64 -27.69 -7.18 -5.05
C ASP A 64 -27.86 -6.83 -6.54
N ALA A 65 -27.16 -7.55 -7.42
CA ALA A 65 -27.37 -7.42 -8.86
C ALA A 65 -27.02 -8.73 -9.58
N LYS A 66 -27.92 -9.70 -9.47
CA LYS A 66 -28.63 -10.30 -10.62
C LYS A 66 -29.46 -11.50 -10.14
N LYS A 67 -30.78 -11.32 -10.14
CA LYS A 67 -31.78 -12.37 -10.31
C LYS A 67 -32.06 -12.51 -11.80
#